data_AF-A0A524GU01-F1
#
_entry.id   AF-A0A524GU01-F1
#
_cell.length_a   1.000
_cell.length_b   1.000
_cell.length_c   1.000
_cell.angle_alpha   90.00
_cell.angle_beta   90.00
_cell.angle_gamma   90.00
#
_symmetry.space_group_name_H-M   'P 1'
#
loop_
_entity.id
_entity.type
_entity.pdbx_description
1 polymer ?
#
loop_
_entity_poly.entity_id
_entity_poly.type
_entity_poly.pdbx_seq_one_letter_code
_entity_poly.pdbx_strand_id
1 'polypeptide(L)'
;MQSLPTNIYSVASVREMDRRAIEDHGIPGYTLMKRAGAAALNVARSHYPNARRWQVVCGAGNNGGDGYVVARLAAHEGVVVSVLSLLAPESLSGDAATAYADFA
;
A
#
# COMPACT_ATOMS: atom_id res chain seq x y z
N MET A 1 12.02 24.17 -8.78
CA MET A 1 11.97 23.60 -7.41
C MET A 1 10.52 23.25 -7.11
N GLN A 2 10.21 22.01 -6.75
CA GLN A 2 8.91 21.71 -6.16
C GLN A 2 8.88 22.32 -4.76
N SER A 3 7.88 23.14 -4.48
CA SER A 3 7.63 23.65 -3.13
C SER A 3 7.34 22.47 -2.20
N LEU A 4 7.94 22.47 -1.01
CA LEU A 4 7.58 21.49 0.01
C LEU A 4 6.07 21.59 0.31
N PRO A 5 5.39 20.46 0.55
CA PRO A 5 3.98 20.49 0.93
C PRO A 5 3.83 21.34 2.20
N THR A 6 2.96 22.33 2.13
CA THR A 6 2.66 23.23 3.26
C THR A 6 1.93 22.53 4.41
N ASN A 7 1.31 21.38 4.14
CA ASN A 7 0.59 20.60 5.13
C ASN A 7 1.37 19.31 5.47
N ILE A 8 2.12 19.35 6.57
CA ILE A 8 2.74 18.17 7.17
C ILE A 8 1.86 17.74 8.35
N TYR A 9 1.30 16.54 8.26
CA TYR A 9 0.41 15.99 9.29
C TYR A 9 1.17 15.11 10.27
N SER A 10 0.78 15.17 11.54
CA SER A 10 1.28 14.21 12.53
C SER A 10 0.71 12.82 12.26
N VAL A 11 1.39 11.78 12.75
CA VAL A 11 0.89 10.39 12.70
C VAL A 11 -0.50 10.29 13.33
N ALA A 12 -0.76 11.00 14.43
CA ALA A 12 -2.05 11.02 15.09
C ALA A 12 -3.13 11.65 14.20
N SER A 13 -2.80 12.72 13.48
CA SER A 13 -3.73 13.38 12.55
C SER A 13 -4.10 12.47 11.39
N VAL A 14 -3.13 11.77 10.79
CA VAL A 14 -3.41 10.82 9.69
C VAL A 14 -4.28 9.67 10.17
N ARG A 15 -3.99 9.08 11.34
CA ARG A 15 -4.82 8.03 11.94
C ARG A 15 -6.25 8.49 12.19
N GLU A 16 -6.43 9.72 12.68
CA GLU A 16 -7.76 10.28 12.90
C GLU A 16 -8.50 10.51 11.57
N MET A 17 -7.81 10.96 10.53
CA MET A 17 -8.39 11.10 9.19
C MET A 17 -8.87 9.74 8.64
N ASP A 18 -8.04 8.69 8.77
CA ASP A 18 -8.41 7.33 8.36
C ASP A 18 -9.61 6.82 9.17
N ARG A 19 -9.60 7.02 10.50
CA ARG A 19 -10.73 6.65 11.38
C ARG A 19 -12.02 7.31 10.92
N ARG A 20 -12.02 8.62 10.68
CA ARG A 20 -13.22 9.34 10.22
C ARG A 20 -13.67 8.90 8.84
N ALA A 21 -12.75 8.62 7.92
CA ALA A 21 -13.10 8.05 6.61
C ALA A 21 -13.82 6.69 6.76
N ILE A 22 -13.38 5.86 7.70
CA ILE A 22 -13.96 4.54 7.96
C ILE A 22 -15.29 4.63 8.71
N GLU A 23 -15.32 5.33 9.84
CA GLU A 23 -16.43 5.34 10.78
C GLU A 23 -17.51 6.36 10.41
N ASP A 24 -17.11 7.61 10.09
CA ASP A 24 -18.07 8.69 9.81
C ASP A 24 -18.58 8.63 8.36
N HIS A 25 -17.76 8.11 7.44
CA HIS A 25 -18.06 8.08 6.00
C HIS A 25 -18.24 6.68 5.41
N GLY A 26 -18.08 5.62 6.21
CA GLY A 26 -18.34 4.24 5.80
C GLY A 26 -17.39 3.71 4.71
N ILE A 27 -16.20 4.32 4.54
CA ILE A 27 -15.22 3.86 3.55
C ILE A 27 -14.42 2.69 4.15
N PRO A 28 -14.48 1.47 3.61
CA PRO A 28 -13.75 0.35 4.20
C PRO A 28 -12.24 0.61 4.26
N GLY A 29 -11.57 0.21 5.34
CA GLY A 29 -10.13 0.38 5.51
C GLY A 29 -9.32 -0.20 4.34
N TYR A 30 -9.69 -1.40 3.89
CA TYR A 30 -9.09 -2.00 2.70
C TYR A 30 -9.26 -1.16 1.41
N THR A 31 -10.32 -0.35 1.30
CA THR A 31 -10.47 0.59 0.18
C THR A 31 -9.45 1.73 0.27
N LEU A 32 -9.16 2.24 1.47
CA LEU A 32 -8.10 3.23 1.68
C LEU A 32 -6.72 2.65 1.33
N MET A 33 -6.42 1.43 1.81
CA MET A 33 -5.19 0.69 1.48
C MET A 33 -5.02 0.49 -0.04
N LYS A 34 -6.08 0.08 -0.75
CA LYS A 34 -6.02 -0.05 -2.22
C LYS A 34 -5.68 1.28 -2.92
N ARG A 35 -6.21 2.39 -2.43
CA ARG A 35 -5.92 3.74 -2.98
C ARG A 35 -4.48 4.14 -2.70
N ALA A 36 -3.98 3.89 -1.48
CA ALA A 36 -2.58 4.17 -1.11
C ALA A 36 -1.60 3.35 -1.97
N GLY A 37 -1.82 2.04 -2.10
CA GLY A 37 -1.01 1.18 -2.95
C GLY A 37 -1.03 1.56 -4.43
N ALA A 38 -2.19 1.92 -5.00
CA ALA A 38 -2.28 2.41 -6.38
C ALA A 38 -1.52 3.73 -6.58
N ALA A 39 -1.62 4.67 -5.64
CA ALA A 39 -0.86 5.91 -5.69
C ALA A 39 0.65 5.65 -5.62
N ALA A 40 1.09 4.75 -4.74
CA ALA A 40 2.49 4.34 -4.63
C ALA A 40 3.02 3.69 -5.92
N LEU A 41 2.23 2.81 -6.55
CA LEU A 41 2.56 2.23 -7.85
C LEU A 41 2.76 3.30 -8.92
N ASN A 42 1.83 4.25 -9.04
CA ASN A 42 1.90 5.32 -10.04
C ASN A 42 3.18 6.14 -9.90
N VAL A 43 3.55 6.48 -8.66
CA VAL A 43 4.81 7.18 -8.36
C VAL A 43 6.00 6.31 -8.77
N ALA A 44 6.04 5.05 -8.34
CA ALA A 44 7.13 4.14 -8.65
C ALA A 44 7.32 3.93 -10.17
N ARG A 45 6.23 3.75 -10.93
CA ARG A 45 6.27 3.64 -12.40
C ARG A 45 6.75 4.92 -13.06
N SER A 46 6.36 6.09 -12.53
CA SER A 46 6.81 7.38 -13.05
C SER A 46 8.31 7.60 -12.85
N HIS A 47 8.85 7.20 -11.69
CA HIS A 47 10.28 7.31 -11.39
C HIS A 47 11.12 6.24 -12.08
N TYR A 48 10.56 5.04 -12.29
CA TYR A 48 11.27 3.88 -12.83
C TYR A 48 10.53 3.24 -14.01
N PRO A 49 10.30 3.97 -15.13
CA PRO A 49 9.42 3.52 -16.21
C PRO A 49 9.90 2.23 -16.89
N ASN A 50 11.22 2.03 -16.94
CA ASN A 50 11.86 0.88 -17.58
C ASN A 50 12.09 -0.32 -16.64
N ALA A 51 11.77 -0.19 -15.35
CA ALA A 51 11.96 -1.28 -14.40
C ALA A 51 10.95 -2.40 -14.67
N ARG A 52 11.46 -3.58 -15.03
CA ARG A 52 10.66 -4.77 -15.37
C ARG A 52 10.63 -5.82 -14.28
N ARG A 53 11.46 -5.69 -13.24
CA ARG A 53 11.53 -6.63 -12.11
C ARG A 53 11.55 -5.88 -10.79
N TRP A 54 10.59 -6.14 -9.92
CA TRP A 54 10.47 -5.47 -8.63
C TRP A 54 10.56 -6.48 -7.50
N GLN A 55 11.28 -6.11 -6.44
CA GLN A 55 11.21 -6.79 -5.15
C GLN A 55 10.41 -5.91 -4.21
N VAL A 56 9.27 -6.41 -3.74
CA VAL A 56 8.45 -5.74 -2.72
C VAL A 56 8.72 -6.42 -1.38
N VAL A 57 8.98 -5.63 -0.34
CA VAL A 57 9.27 -6.14 1.01
C VAL A 57 8.13 -5.71 1.92
N CYS A 58 7.36 -6.68 2.41
CA CYS A 58 6.15 -6.44 3.20
C CYS A 58 6.39 -6.77 4.67
N GLY A 59 6.11 -5.80 5.55
CA GLY A 59 6.01 -6.03 6.99
C GLY A 59 4.62 -6.55 7.40
N ALA A 60 4.37 -6.63 8.71
CA ALA A 60 3.12 -7.19 9.24
C ALA A 60 1.94 -6.19 9.36
N GLY A 61 2.22 -4.88 9.29
CA GLY A 61 1.22 -3.84 9.47
C GLY A 61 0.57 -3.38 8.17
N ASN A 62 -0.24 -2.32 8.26
CA ASN A 62 -0.95 -1.74 7.11
C ASN A 62 -0.01 -1.37 5.94
N ASN A 63 1.19 -0.85 6.22
CA ASN A 63 2.18 -0.58 5.17
C ASN A 63 2.60 -1.85 4.40
N GLY A 64 2.64 -3.01 5.07
CA GLY A 64 2.85 -4.29 4.40
C GLY A 64 1.68 -4.65 3.49
N GLY A 65 0.45 -4.38 3.95
CA GLY A 65 -0.77 -4.45 3.15
C GLY A 65 -0.70 -3.60 1.88
N ASP A 66 -0.28 -2.34 1.99
CA ASP A 66 -0.04 -1.47 0.82
C ASP A 66 0.97 -2.08 -0.15
N GLY A 67 2.03 -2.69 0.39
CA GLY A 67 3.03 -3.43 -0.39
C GLY A 67 2.43 -4.57 -1.21
N TYR A 68 1.55 -5.39 -0.63
CA TYR A 68 0.86 -6.44 -1.38
C TYR A 68 -0.05 -5.88 -2.47
N VAL A 69 -0.72 -4.75 -2.21
CA VAL A 69 -1.50 -4.05 -3.25
C VAL A 69 -0.59 -3.59 -4.39
N VAL A 70 0.56 -2.97 -4.08
CA VAL A 70 1.55 -2.56 -5.09
C VAL A 70 2.03 -3.75 -5.89
N ALA A 71 2.37 -4.87 -5.22
CA ALA A 71 2.84 -6.08 -5.86
C ALA A 71 1.81 -6.64 -6.85
N ARG A 72 0.56 -6.77 -6.43
CA ARG A 72 -0.55 -7.26 -7.27
C ARG A 72 -0.78 -6.37 -8.48
N LEU A 73 -0.84 -5.05 -8.28
CA LEU A 73 -1.08 -4.10 -9.37
C LEU A 73 0.11 -4.04 -10.35
N ALA A 74 1.35 -4.03 -9.86
CA ALA A 74 2.54 -4.06 -10.71
C ALA A 74 2.60 -5.35 -11.55
N ALA A 75 2.26 -6.50 -10.95
CA ALA A 75 2.18 -7.76 -11.68
C ALA A 75 1.12 -7.70 -12.80
N HIS A 76 -0.04 -7.09 -12.53
CA HIS A 76 -1.08 -6.87 -13.54
C HIS A 76 -0.62 -5.94 -14.68
N GLU A 77 0.32 -5.02 -14.43
CA GLU A 77 0.98 -4.19 -15.46
C GLU A 77 2.14 -4.90 -16.18
N GLY A 78 2.37 -6.19 -15.93
CA GLY A 78 3.41 -6.99 -16.58
C GLY A 78 4.81 -6.83 -15.98
N VAL A 79 4.93 -6.23 -14.79
CA VAL A 79 6.19 -6.24 -14.02
C VAL A 79 6.37 -7.64 -13.42
N VAL A 80 7.56 -8.20 -13.51
CA VAL A 80 7.90 -9.43 -12.78
C VAL A 80 8.12 -9.07 -11.31
N VAL A 81 7.21 -9.48 -10.44
CA VAL A 81 7.25 -9.13 -9.02
C VAL A 81 7.67 -10.33 -8.18
N SER A 82 8.60 -10.10 -7.26
CA SER A 82 8.89 -10.97 -6.13
C SER A 82 8.45 -10.26 -4.85
N VAL A 83 7.82 -10.99 -3.94
CA VAL A 83 7.41 -10.46 -2.64
C VAL A 83 8.15 -11.20 -1.53
N LEU A 84 8.80 -10.42 -0.66
CA LEU A 84 9.41 -10.91 0.57
C LEU A 84 8.54 -10.47 1.73
N SER A 85 7.86 -11.42 2.36
CA SER A 85 7.19 -11.19 3.64
C SER A 85 8.21 -11.28 4.77
N LEU A 86 8.28 -10.27 5.63
CA LEU A 86 9.19 -10.28 6.79
C LEU A 86 8.65 -11.14 7.95
N LEU A 87 7.37 -11.49 7.91
CA LEU A 87 6.71 -12.36 8.88
C LEU A 87 5.91 -13.44 8.15
N ALA A 88 5.56 -14.51 8.86
CA ALA A 88 4.67 -15.56 8.35
C ALA A 88 3.33 -14.92 7.90
N PRO A 89 2.89 -15.08 6.64
CA PRO A 89 1.65 -14.46 6.17
C PRO A 89 0.40 -14.84 6.98
N GLU A 90 0.42 -16.01 7.62
CA GLU A 90 -0.62 -16.51 8.52
C GLU A 90 -0.73 -15.69 9.81
N SER A 91 0.28 -14.89 10.15
CA SER A 91 0.27 -13.95 11.29
C SER A 91 -0.34 -12.59 10.96
N LEU A 92 -0.65 -12.33 9.69
CA LEU A 92 -1.30 -11.10 9.27
C LEU A 92 -2.75 -11.07 9.76
N SER A 93 -3.27 -9.87 9.98
CA SER A 93 -4.67 -9.67 10.37
C SER A 93 -5.26 -8.43 9.69
N GLY A 94 -6.59 -8.30 9.75
CA GLY A 94 -7.33 -7.16 9.21
C GLY A 94 -7.07 -6.94 7.71
N ASP A 95 -6.92 -5.67 7.33
CA ASP A 95 -6.73 -5.27 5.94
C ASP A 95 -5.42 -5.81 5.34
N ALA A 96 -4.37 -5.99 6.13
CA ALA A 96 -3.10 -6.54 5.64
C ALA A 96 -3.22 -8.02 5.25
N ALA A 97 -3.97 -8.83 6.03
CA ALA A 97 -4.28 -10.21 5.67
C ALA A 97 -5.13 -10.29 4.39
N THR A 98 -6.12 -9.38 4.26
CA THR A 98 -6.95 -9.28 3.06
C THR A 98 -6.10 -8.92 1.84
N ALA A 99 -5.19 -7.97 1.97
CA ALA A 99 -4.26 -7.57 0.90
C ALA A 99 -3.33 -8.71 0.47
N TYR A 100 -2.83 -9.49 1.43
CA TYR A 100 -2.03 -10.67 1.15
C TYR A 100 -2.83 -11.72 0.38
N ALA A 101 -4.05 -12.03 0.83
CA ALA A 101 -4.92 -13.01 0.17
C ALA A 101 -5.32 -12.58 -1.25
N ASP A 102 -5.53 -11.28 -1.48
CA ASP A 102 -5.81 -10.72 -2.81
C ASP A 102 -4.58 -10.75 -3.75
N PHE A 103 -3.37 -10.78 -3.19
CA PHE A 103 -2.12 -10.86 -3.95
C PHE A 103 -1.70 -12.30 -4.28
N ALA A 104 -1.87 -13.23 -3.32
CA ALA A 104 -1.40 -14.61 -3.39
C ALA A 104 -2.15 -15.45 -4.44
#